data_AF-A0A8J8BD28-F1
#
_entry.id   AF-A0A8J8BD28-F1
#
_cell.length_a   1.000
_cell.length_b   1.000
_cell.length_c   1.000
_cell.angle_alpha   90.00
_cell.angle_beta   90.00
_cell.angle_gamma   90.00
#
_symmetry.space_group_name_H-M   'P 1'
#
loop_
_entity.id
_entity.type
_entity.pdbx_description
1 polymer ?
#
loop_
_entity_poly.entity_id
_entity_poly.type
_entity_poly.pdbx_seq_one_letter_code
_entity_poly.pdbx_strand_id
1 'polypeptide(L)'
;MATRTDDGVELRGEYIQNRLGGRFVYLSWVTVGRDGAATMFRRAKLMFDAIPSGVLDAALRSGRLTARLRLTDAKGHPLCAHVRPPLVEWRAERAE
;
A
#
# COMPACT_ATOMS: atom_id res chain seq x y z
N MET A 1 -9.23 7.20 -7.04
CA MET A 1 -9.28 7.63 -8.45
C MET A 1 -7.91 7.47 -9.08
N ALA A 2 -7.86 7.03 -10.34
CA ALA A 2 -6.64 6.98 -11.13
C ALA A 2 -6.75 7.97 -12.29
N THR A 3 -5.66 8.68 -12.57
CA THR A 3 -5.58 9.67 -13.66
C THR A 3 -4.34 9.36 -14.49
N ARG A 4 -4.47 9.34 -15.82
CA ARG A 4 -3.31 9.24 -16.70
C ARG A 4 -2.68 10.62 -16.89
N THR A 5 -1.36 10.67 -16.78
CA THR A 5 -0.50 11.84 -16.97
C THR A 5 0.64 11.46 -17.92
N ASP A 6 1.41 12.44 -18.38
CA ASP A 6 2.59 12.19 -19.23
C ASP A 6 3.66 11.35 -18.50
N ASP A 7 3.72 11.45 -17.17
CA ASP A 7 4.62 10.67 -16.31
C ASP A 7 4.06 9.28 -15.91
N GLY A 8 2.88 8.91 -16.40
CA GLY A 8 2.26 7.60 -16.15
C GLY A 8 0.90 7.67 -15.44
N VAL A 9 0.60 6.68 -14.60
CA VAL A 9 -0.69 6.61 -13.88
C VAL A 9 -0.53 7.19 -12.48
N GLU A 10 -1.29 8.24 -12.20
CA GLU A 10 -1.35 8.86 -10.90
C GLU A 10 -2.55 8.33 -10.09
N LEU A 11 -2.26 7.71 -8.93
CA LEU A 11 -3.28 7.24 -8.00
C LEU A 11 -3.56 8.28 -6.91
N ARG A 12 -4.85 8.56 -6.66
CA ARG A 12 -5.34 9.51 -5.65
C ARG A 12 -6.50 8.92 -4.86
N GLY A 13 -6.65 9.34 -3.61
CA GLY A 13 -7.74 8.89 -2.73
C GLY A 13 -7.51 9.34 -1.29
N GLU A 14 -8.57 9.26 -0.48
CA GLU A 14 -8.59 9.72 0.91
C GLU A 14 -7.46 9.09 1.77
N TYR A 15 -7.20 7.80 1.56
CA TYR A 15 -6.18 7.07 2.32
C TYR A 15 -4.78 7.15 1.69
N ILE A 16 -4.65 7.73 0.50
CA ILE A 16 -3.38 7.82 -0.23
C ILE A 16 -2.61 9.04 0.26
N GLN A 17 -1.38 8.78 0.70
CA GLN A 17 -0.45 9.79 1.16
C GLN A 17 0.43 10.23 -0.01
N ASN A 18 0.78 11.52 -0.08
CA ASN A 18 1.75 12.06 -1.01
C ASN A 18 2.69 13.02 -0.29
N ARG A 19 3.92 12.60 -0.02
CA ARG A 19 4.92 13.36 0.76
C ARG A 19 6.33 12.92 0.39
N LEU A 20 7.36 13.49 1.03
CA LEU A 20 8.78 13.17 0.81
C LEU A 20 9.01 11.65 0.73
N GLY A 21 9.17 11.12 -0.48
CA GLY A 21 9.24 9.69 -0.78
C GLY A 21 8.16 9.13 -1.72
N GLY A 22 7.21 9.94 -2.17
CA GLY A 22 6.22 9.57 -3.18
C GLY A 22 4.86 9.16 -2.59
N ARG A 23 4.09 8.42 -3.38
CA ARG A 23 2.73 7.98 -3.04
C ARG A 23 2.71 6.63 -2.36
N PHE A 24 1.89 6.50 -1.32
CA PHE A 24 1.73 5.25 -0.58
C PHE A 24 0.43 5.20 0.20
N VAL A 25 0.05 4.00 0.64
CA VAL A 25 -0.97 3.80 1.68
C VAL A 25 -0.30 3.30 2.96
N TYR A 26 -0.86 3.66 4.11
CA TYR A 26 -0.40 3.11 5.39
C TYR A 26 -1.02 1.75 5.67
N LEU A 27 -0.18 0.83 6.14
CA LEU A 27 -0.60 -0.24 7.04
C LEU A 27 -0.23 0.21 8.45
N SER A 28 -1.17 0.15 9.39
CA SER A 28 -0.98 0.62 10.77
C SER A 28 -1.31 -0.48 11.77
N TRP A 29 -0.43 -0.65 12.76
CA TRP A 29 -0.61 -1.58 13.86
C TRP A 29 -1.05 -0.78 15.07
N VAL A 30 -2.17 -1.20 15.64
CA VAL A 30 -2.80 -0.53 16.76
C VAL A 30 -3.05 -1.54 17.87
N THR A 31 -2.96 -1.07 19.12
CA THR A 31 -3.54 -1.74 20.27
C THR A 31 -4.89 -1.09 20.56
N VAL A 32 -5.93 -1.89 20.78
CA VAL A 32 -7.25 -1.39 21.17
C VAL A 32 -7.39 -1.51 22.68
N GLY A 33 -7.54 -0.37 23.35
CA GLY A 33 -7.76 -0.29 24.79
C GLY A 33 -9.12 -0.85 25.22
N ARG A 34 -9.33 -1.00 26.54
CA ARG A 34 -10.62 -1.46 27.09
C ARG A 34 -11.77 -0.47 26.83
N ASP A 35 -11.43 0.81 26.64
CA ASP A 35 -12.32 1.89 26.24
C ASP A 35 -12.59 1.93 24.74
N GLY A 36 -12.02 1.00 23.97
CA GLY A 36 -12.12 0.96 22.50
C GLY A 36 -11.14 1.91 21.78
N ALA A 37 -10.30 2.64 22.50
CA ALA A 37 -9.36 3.57 21.87
C ALA A 37 -8.23 2.81 21.14
N ALA A 38 -8.04 3.11 19.85
CA ALA A 38 -6.96 2.54 19.05
C ALA A 38 -5.68 3.39 19.17
N THR A 39 -4.65 2.84 19.81
CA THR A 39 -3.33 3.48 19.92
C THR A 39 -2.38 2.86 18.91
N MET A 40 -1.90 3.66 17.95
CA MET A 40 -0.95 3.22 16.92
C MET A 40 0.47 3.17 17.48
N PHE A 41 1.15 2.04 17.30
CA PHE A 41 2.52 1.84 17.79
C PHE A 41 3.53 1.49 16.69
N ARG A 42 3.06 1.12 15.50
CA ARG A 42 3.93 0.85 14.34
C ARG A 42 3.20 1.11 13.03
N ARG A 43 3.93 1.48 11.98
CA ARG A 43 3.41 1.71 10.62
C ARG A 43 4.39 1.31 9.53
N ALA A 44 3.82 0.98 8.38
CA ALA A 44 4.48 0.64 7.14
C ALA A 44 3.83 1.42 6.00
N LYS A 45 4.61 1.79 5.01
CA LYS A 45 4.18 2.51 3.81
C LYS A 45 4.26 1.55 2.63
N LEU A 46 3.12 1.18 2.07
CA LEU A 46 3.08 0.39 0.84
C LEU A 46 3.25 1.35 -0.33
N MET A 47 4.46 1.34 -0.90
CA MET A 47 4.90 2.35 -1.86
C MET A 47 4.34 2.07 -3.25
N PHE A 48 3.74 3.06 -3.89
CA PHE A 48 3.08 2.90 -5.19
C PHE A 48 4.04 2.99 -6.38
N ASP A 49 5.16 3.69 -6.24
CA ASP A 49 6.26 3.67 -7.21
C ASP A 49 6.95 2.28 -7.29
N ALA A 50 6.59 1.34 -6.41
CA ALA A 50 7.03 -0.05 -6.44
C ALA A 50 6.04 -0.99 -7.18
N ILE A 51 4.95 -0.46 -7.74
CA ILE A 51 4.00 -1.24 -8.53
C ILE A 51 4.53 -1.34 -9.97
N PRO A 52 4.73 -2.55 -10.53
CA PRO A 52 5.09 -2.69 -11.93
C PRO A 52 4.02 -2.06 -12.84
N SER A 53 4.43 -1.28 -13.85
CA SER A 53 3.50 -0.58 -14.76
C SER A 53 2.46 -1.50 -15.40
N GLY A 54 2.87 -2.68 -15.87
CA GLY A 54 1.95 -3.67 -16.44
C GLY A 54 0.91 -4.20 -15.46
N VAL A 55 1.26 -4.30 -14.16
CA VAL A 55 0.31 -4.66 -13.10
C VAL A 55 -0.67 -3.53 -12.86
N LEU A 56 -0.19 -2.28 -12.81
CA LEU A 56 -1.05 -1.12 -12.62
C LEU A 56 -2.04 -0.94 -13.78
N ASP A 57 -1.56 -1.06 -15.03
CA ASP A 57 -2.42 -1.01 -16.22
C ASP A 57 -3.46 -2.14 -16.24
N ALA A 58 -3.07 -3.36 -15.84
CA ALA A 58 -4.01 -4.46 -15.72
C ALA A 58 -5.06 -4.19 -14.63
N ALA A 59 -4.67 -3.61 -13.49
CA ALA A 59 -5.57 -3.26 -12.40
C ALA A 59 -6.56 -2.15 -12.78
N LEU A 60 -6.13 -1.18 -13.61
CA LEU A 60 -7.03 -0.18 -14.17
C LEU A 60 -8.13 -0.79 -15.04
N ARG A 61 -7.80 -1.85 -15.81
CA ARG A 61 -8.78 -2.58 -16.63
C ARG A 61 -9.66 -3.51 -15.80
N SER A 62 -9.10 -4.16 -14.79
CA SER A 62 -9.79 -5.18 -14.00
C SER A 62 -10.54 -4.62 -12.79
N GLY A 63 -10.27 -3.37 -12.40
CA GLY A 63 -10.92 -2.67 -11.30
C GLY A 63 -10.34 -2.94 -9.92
N ARG A 64 -9.31 -3.79 -9.77
CA ARG A 64 -8.69 -4.09 -8.47
C ARG A 64 -7.17 -4.29 -8.55
N LEU A 65 -6.47 -3.58 -7.67
CA LEU A 65 -5.04 -3.73 -7.39
C LEU A 65 -4.88 -4.35 -6.00
N THR A 66 -4.18 -5.47 -5.91
CA THR A 66 -3.99 -6.24 -4.68
C THR A 66 -2.51 -6.26 -4.29
N ALA A 67 -2.24 -5.95 -3.01
CA ALA A 67 -0.92 -6.06 -2.39
C ALA A 67 -0.88 -7.27 -1.46
N ARG A 68 0.07 -8.18 -1.67
CA ARG A 68 0.28 -9.36 -0.82
C ARG A 68 1.63 -9.26 -0.12
N LEU A 69 1.62 -9.35 1.21
CA LEU A 69 2.79 -9.15 2.04
C LEU A 69 2.67 -9.95 3.34
N ARG A 70 3.80 -10.21 3.99
CA ARG A 70 3.82 -10.72 5.36
C ARG A 70 3.64 -9.57 6.34
N LEU A 71 2.95 -9.81 7.45
CA LEU A 71 2.72 -8.79 8.49
C LEU A 71 3.88 -8.67 9.49
N THR A 72 4.82 -9.61 9.45
CA THR A 72 5.97 -9.72 10.35
C THR A 72 7.27 -9.64 9.55
N ASP A 73 8.24 -8.88 10.04
CA ASP A 73 9.59 -8.75 9.50
C ASP A 73 10.50 -9.94 9.86
N ALA A 74 11.71 -9.96 9.31
CA ALA A 74 12.68 -11.04 9.52
C ALA A 74 13.18 -11.17 10.99
N LYS A 75 12.96 -10.14 11.82
CA LYS A 75 13.31 -10.14 13.24
C LYS A 75 12.12 -10.53 14.13
N GLY A 76 10.99 -10.90 13.54
CA GLY A 76 9.79 -11.29 14.29
C GLY A 76 8.92 -10.12 14.74
N HIS A 77 9.19 -8.89 14.28
CA HIS A 77 8.38 -7.74 14.66
C HIS A 77 7.37 -7.34 13.57
N PRO A 78 6.37 -6.50 13.86
CA PRO A 78 5.48 -5.96 12.83
C PRO A 78 6.24 -5.31 11.67
N LEU A 79 5.86 -5.59 10.43
CA LEU A 79 6.48 -4.98 9.26
C LEU A 79 6.41 -3.43 9.35
N CYS A 80 7.42 -2.71 8.90
CA CYS A 80 7.44 -1.25 8.99
C CYS A 80 8.24 -0.57 7.88
N ALA A 81 8.38 0.76 7.99
CA ALA A 81 9.14 1.61 7.06
C ALA A 81 8.56 1.58 5.63
N HIS A 82 9.41 1.62 4.61
CA HIS A 82 9.00 1.59 3.21
C HIS A 82 8.92 0.14 2.73
N VAL A 83 7.72 -0.31 2.40
CA VAL A 83 7.46 -1.67 1.91
C VAL A 83 7.49 -1.65 0.39
N ARG A 84 8.46 -2.38 -0.16
CA ARG A 84 8.74 -2.57 -1.58
C ARG A 84 9.06 -4.06 -1.82
N PRO A 85 9.03 -4.56 -3.07
CA PRO A 85 9.54 -5.89 -3.36
C PRO A 85 10.95 -6.10 -2.77
N PRO A 86 11.27 -7.30 -2.24
CA PRO A 86 10.43 -8.51 -2.23
C PRO A 86 9.43 -8.60 -1.06
N LEU A 87 9.31 -7.57 -0.22
CA LEU A 87 8.44 -7.59 0.97
C LEU A 87 6.93 -7.51 0.63
N VAL A 88 6.60 -6.98 -0.54
CA VAL A 88 5.25 -6.93 -1.09
C VAL A 88 5.26 -7.39 -2.55
N GLU A 89 4.24 -8.16 -2.90
CA GLU A 89 3.88 -8.53 -4.25
C GLU A 89 2.61 -7.79 -4.67
N TRP A 90 2.63 -7.18 -5.85
CA TRP A 90 1.48 -6.47 -6.42
C TRP A 90 0.86 -7.29 -7.55
N ARG A 91 -0.48 -7.37 -7.58
CA ARG A 91 -1.24 -8.09 -8.62
C ARG A 91 -2.48 -7.31 -9.04
N ALA A 92 -2.84 -7.43 -10.30
CA ALA A 92 -4.14 -7.02 -10.79
C ALA A 92 -5.12 -8.18 -10.65
N GLU A 93 -6.30 -7.90 -10.12
CA GLU A 93 -7.37 -8.88 -9.95
C GLU A 93 -8.68 -8.28 -10.47
N ARG A 94 -9.66 -9.12 -10.84
CA ARG A 94 -10.98 -8.61 -11.20
C ARG A 94 -11.73 -8.16 -9.95
N ALA A 95 -12.33 -6.97 -9.98
CA ALA A 95 -13.36 -6.61 -9.01
C ALA A 95 -14.58 -7.52 -9.24
N GLU A 96 -15.21 -7.96 -8.15
CA GLU A 96 -16.48 -8.72 -8.18
C GLU A 96 -17.65 -7.77 -8.41
#